data_AF-A0A1W9SE18-F1
#
_entry.id   AF-A0A1W9SE18-F1
#
_cell.length_a   1.000
_cell.length_b   1.000
_cell.length_c   1.000
_cell.angle_alpha   90.00
_cell.angle_beta   90.00
_cell.angle_gamma   90.00
#
_symmetry.space_group_name_H-M   'P 1'
#
loop_
_entity.id
_entity.type
_entity.pdbx_description
1 polymer ?
#
loop_
_entity_poly.entity_id
_entity_poly.type
_entity_poly.pdbx_seq_one_letter_code
_entity_poly.pdbx_strand_id
1 'polypeptide(L)' 'MNEEKHFQTIAQELKLNVWQVHKTIELLDTENTVPFISRYRKEATGNLDEEQIRTIEERIRTLRVLDARKETVL' A
#
# COMPACT_ATOMS: atom_id res chain seq x y z
N MET A 1 -4.73 14.33 4.55
CA MET A 1 -4.66 13.89 5.96
C MET A 1 -5.13 12.45 6.20
N ASN A 2 -5.75 11.75 5.22
CA ASN A 2 -6.22 10.36 5.38
C ASN A 2 -5.19 9.27 5.02
N GLU A 3 -4.17 9.56 4.22
CA GLU A 3 -3.22 8.52 3.76
C GLU A 3 -2.43 7.87 4.90
N GLU A 4 -1.98 8.66 5.88
CA GLU A 4 -1.28 8.12 7.04
C GLU A 4 -2.14 7.12 7.82
N LYS A 5 -3.46 7.40 7.92
CA LYS A 5 -4.42 6.48 8.54
C LYS A 5 -4.58 5.20 7.71
N HIS A 6 -4.59 5.30 6.38
CA HIS A 6 -4.63 4.12 5.50
C HIS A 6 -3.42 3.22 5.71
N PHE A 7 -2.21 3.79 5.80
CA PHE A 7 -0.99 3.02 6.02
C PHE A 7 -1.05 2.27 7.35
N GLN A 8 -1.53 2.91 8.41
CA GLN A 8 -1.72 2.28 9.72
C GLN A 8 -2.76 1.16 9.67
N THR A 9 -3.90 1.37 9.00
CA THR A 9 -4.95 0.35 8.85
C THR A 9 -4.42 -0.88 8.11
N ILE A 10 -3.78 -0.69 6.95
CA ILE A 10 -3.23 -1.79 6.15
C ILE A 10 -2.13 -2.53 6.92
N ALA A 11 -1.25 -1.81 7.62
CA ALA A 11 -0.19 -2.40 8.43
C ALA A 11 -0.76 -3.32 9.54
N GLN A 12 -1.82 -2.88 10.21
CA GLN A 12 -2.51 -3.68 11.23
C GLN A 12 -3.20 -4.91 10.63
N GLU A 13 -3.91 -4.75 9.51
CA GLU A 13 -4.59 -5.85 8.80
C GLU A 13 -3.61 -6.95 8.35
N LEU A 14 -2.45 -6.55 7.83
CA LEU A 14 -1.45 -7.47 7.26
C LEU A 14 -0.36 -7.88 8.25
N LYS A 15 -0.41 -7.38 9.50
CA LYS A 15 0.64 -7.59 10.52
C LYS A 15 2.03 -7.18 10.02
N LEU A 16 2.10 -6.07 9.29
CA LEU A 16 3.33 -5.49 8.76
C LEU A 16 3.70 -4.22 9.52
N ASN A 17 4.94 -3.77 9.35
CA ASN A 17 5.30 -2.45 9.84
C ASN A 17 4.73 -1.36 8.92
N VAL A 18 4.29 -0.23 9.51
CA VAL A 18 3.75 0.92 8.77
C VAL A 18 4.72 1.43 7.70
N TRP A 19 6.02 1.43 8.01
CA TRP A 19 7.05 1.88 7.06
C TRP A 19 7.13 0.98 5.81
N GLN A 20 6.89 -0.33 5.93
CA GLN A 20 6.91 -1.25 4.79
C GLN A 20 5.73 -0.99 3.87
N VAL A 21 4.55 -0.77 4.46
CA VAL A 21 3.32 -0.41 3.71
C VAL A 21 3.51 0.92 3.00
N HIS A 22 3.97 1.95 3.72
CA HIS A 22 4.25 3.26 3.15
C HIS A 22 5.22 3.17 1.98
N LYS A 23 6.36 2.48 2.16
CA LYS A 23 7.38 2.39 1.10
C LYS A 23 6.91 1.60 -0.11
N THR A 24 6.09 0.56 0.11
CA THR A 24 5.49 -0.22 -0.97
C THR A 24 4.50 0.62 -1.78
N ILE A 25 3.65 1.40 -1.11
CA ILE A 25 2.69 2.30 -1.79
C ILE A 25 3.42 3.39 -2.58
N GLU A 26 4.48 3.99 -2.02
CA GLU A 26 5.32 4.97 -2.74
C GLU A 26 5.90 4.38 -4.04
N LEU A 27 6.34 3.12 -4.00
CA LEU A 27 6.84 2.42 -5.19
C LEU A 27 5.72 2.17 -6.21
N LEU A 28 4.55 1.72 -5.77
CA LEU A 28 3.40 1.47 -6.64
C LEU A 28 2.88 2.76 -7.29
N ASP A 29 2.91 3.88 -6.58
CA ASP A 29 2.50 5.19 -7.09
C ASP A 29 3.51 5.77 -8.11
N THR A 30 4.75 5.25 -8.14
CA THR A 30 5.84 5.66 -9.05
C THR A 30 6.04 4.70 -10.23
N GLU A 31 4.94 4.25 -10.84
CA GLU A 31 4.90 3.36 -12.02
C GLU A 31 5.58 1.99 -11.85
N ASN A 32 5.93 1.58 -10.63
CA ASN A 32 6.43 0.23 -10.40
C ASN A 32 5.26 -0.76 -10.33
N THR A 33 5.46 -1.95 -10.89
CA THR A 33 4.47 -3.03 -10.83
C THR A 33 4.77 -4.01 -9.70
N VAL A 34 3.77 -4.74 -9.22
CA VAL A 34 3.94 -5.77 -8.19
C VAL A 34 5.07 -6.76 -8.53
N PRO A 35 5.17 -7.35 -9.75
CA PRO A 35 6.25 -8.27 -10.09
C PRO A 35 7.63 -7.59 -10.12
N PHE A 36 7.69 -6.30 -10.45
CA PHE A 36 8.95 -5.55 -10.45
C PHE A 36 9.42 -5.29 -9.02
N ILE A 37 8.53 -4.84 -8.14
CA ILE A 37 8.86 -4.56 -6.73
C ILE A 37 9.30 -5.84 -6.03
N SER A 38 8.53 -6.92 -6.17
CA SER A 38 8.81 -8.20 -5.51
C SER A 38 10.13 -8.84 -5.97
N ARG A 39 10.66 -8.46 -7.15
CA ARG A 39 11.93 -9.00 -7.68
C ARG A 39 13.12 -8.06 -7.46
N TYR A 40 12.95 -6.77 -7.67
CA TYR A 40 14.05 -5.80 -7.79
C TYR A 40 14.08 -4.77 -6.65
N ARG A 41 13.05 -4.70 -5.80
CA ARG A 41 12.95 -3.72 -4.69
C ARG A 41 12.68 -4.37 -3.33
N LYS A 42 13.04 -5.65 -3.17
CA LYS A 42 12.82 -6.42 -1.92
C LYS A 42 13.33 -5.69 -0.69
N GLU A 43 14.57 -5.22 -0.70
CA GLU A 43 15.16 -4.54 0.47
C GLU A 43 14.42 -3.26 0.83
N ALA A 44 13.93 -2.51 -0.17
CA ALA A 44 13.20 -1.27 0.04
C ALA A 44 11.86 -1.49 0.75
N THR A 45 11.21 -2.65 0.56
CA THR A 45 9.95 -2.99 1.22
C THR A 45 10.13 -3.78 2.51
N GLY A 46 11.37 -4.11 2.91
CA GLY A 46 11.63 -5.02 4.03
C GLY A 46 11.36 -6.48 3.69
N ASN A 47 11.68 -6.87 2.45
CA ASN A 47 11.56 -8.22 1.88
C ASN A 47 10.13 -8.75 1.78
N LEU A 48 9.16 -7.88 1.48
CA LEU A 48 7.80 -8.34 1.19
C LEU A 48 7.77 -9.23 -0.05
N ASP A 49 6.92 -10.25 0.00
CA ASP A 49 6.66 -11.11 -1.15
C ASP A 49 5.59 -10.52 -2.08
N GLU A 50 5.38 -11.20 -3.22
CA GLU A 50 4.46 -10.73 -4.25
C GLU A 50 3.00 -10.68 -3.78
N GLU A 51 2.59 -11.63 -2.94
CA GLU A 51 1.21 -11.71 -2.41
C GLU A 51 0.95 -10.57 -1.41
N GLN A 52 1.91 -10.28 -0.54
CA GLN A 52 1.87 -9.15 0.39
C GLN A 52 1.80 -7.81 -0.36
N ILE A 53 2.65 -7.61 -1.38
CA ILE A 53 2.66 -6.38 -2.18
C ILE A 53 1.33 -6.21 -2.93
N ARG A 54 0.80 -7.29 -3.53
CA ARG A 54 -0.51 -7.27 -4.20
C ARG A 54 -1.64 -6.93 -3.24
N THR A 55 -1.61 -7.50 -2.03
CA THR A 55 -2.63 -7.21 -1.01
C THR A 55 -2.57 -5.74 -0.59
N ILE A 56 -1.37 -5.17 -0.43
CA ILE A 56 -1.20 -3.73 -0.16
C ILE A 56 -1.82 -2.88 -1.27
N GLU A 57 -1.53 -3.19 -2.54
CA GLU A 57 -2.08 -2.49 -3.72
C GLU A 57 -3.61 -2.50 -3.74
N GLU A 58 -4.22 -3.66 -3.54
CA GLU A 58 -5.68 -3.81 -3.53
C GLU A 58 -6.34 -3.03 -2.38
N ARG A 59 -5.72 -3.08 -1.18
CA ARG A 59 -6.25 -2.40 0.01
C ARG A 59 -6.14 -0.88 -0.10
N ILE A 60 -4.99 -0.35 -0.53
CA ILE A 60 -4.83 1.11 -0.68
C ILE A 60 -5.78 1.65 -1.74
N ARG A 61 -5.96 0.95 -2.86
CA ARG A 61 -6.92 1.32 -3.90
C ARG A 61 -8.34 1.36 -3.35
N THR A 62 -8.75 0.34 -2.59
CA THR A 62 -10.09 0.28 -1.99
C THR A 62 -10.32 1.45 -1.04
N LEU A 63 -9.37 1.75 -0.16
CA LEU A 63 -9.47 2.83 0.82
C LEU A 63 -9.53 4.21 0.14
N ARG A 64 -8.68 4.46 -0.87
CA ARG A 64 -8.73 5.69 -1.68
C ARG A 64 -10.08 5.87 -2.37
N VAL A 65 -10.67 4.80 -2.92
CA VAL A 65 -12.02 4.85 -3.53
C VAL A 65 -13.11 5.16 -2.49
N LEU A 66 -13.04 4.57 -1.31
CA LEU A 66 -14.01 4.84 -0.24
C LEU A 66 -13.95 6.29 0.24
N ASP A 67 -12.75 6.85 0.34
CA ASP A 67 -12.57 8.24 0.73
C ASP A 67 -13.05 9.22 -0.33
N ALA A 68 -12.74 8.99 -1.61
CA ALA A 68 -13.25 9.78 -2.72
C ALA A 68 -14.80 9.79 -2.74
N ARG A 69 -15.45 8.65 -2.44
CA ARG A 69 -16.91 8.59 -2.33
C ARG A 69 -17.47 9.43 -1.19
N LYS A 70 -16.79 9.48 -0.04
CA LYS A 70 -17.22 10.32 1.10
C LYS A 70 -17.11 11.80 0.75
N GLU A 71 -16.05 12.20 0.05
CA GLU A 71 -15.87 13.58 -0.41
C GLU A 71 -16.94 14.01 -1.41
N THR A 72 -17.43 13.10 -2.27
CA THR A 72 -18.50 13.44 -3.23
C THR A 72 -19.91 13.56 -2.62
N VAL A 73 -20.09 13.11 -1.37
CA VAL A 73 -21.40 13.13 -0.67
C VAL A 73 -21.52 14.32 0.29
N LEU A 74 -20.40 14.96 0.64
CA LEU A 74 -20.31 16.13 1.53
C LEU A 74 -20.26 17.43 0.73
#